data_AF-A0A699X735-F1
#
_entry.id   AF-A0A699X735-F1
#
_cell.length_a   1.000
_cell.length_b   1.000
_cell.length_c   1.000
_cell.angle_alpha   90.00
_cell.angle_beta   90.00
_cell.angle_gamma   90.00
#
_symmetry.space_group_name_H-M   'P 1'
#
loop_
_entity.id
_entity.type
_entity.pdbx_description
1 polymer ?
#
loop_
_entity_poly.entity_id
_entity_poly.type
_entity_poly.pdbx_seq_one_letter_code
_entity_poly.pdbx_strand_id
1 'polypeptide(L)'
;NAQIIPISAQQGHNLEALEKVIAEHLPENDHFFPEDQITDRSSRFLAAELVREKIMRQLGAELPYQITVEIEEFKQQGKTLHIHALILVERDGQKKIIIG
;
A
#
# COMPACT_ATOMS: atom_id res chain seq x y z
N ASN A 1 9.02 -4.45 28.46
CA ASN A 1 7.71 -3.88 28.84
C ASN A 1 7.08 -3.26 27.61
N ALA A 2 5.80 -3.54 27.35
CA ALA A 2 5.03 -2.85 26.32
C ALA A 2 4.37 -1.60 26.92
N GLN A 3 4.41 -0.48 26.20
CA GLN A 3 3.65 0.74 26.53
C GLN A 3 2.32 0.76 25.76
N ILE A 4 1.30 1.40 26.33
CA ILE A 4 -0.01 1.57 25.71
C ILE A 4 -0.21 3.06 25.44
N ILE A 5 -0.38 3.42 24.17
CA ILE A 5 -0.63 4.80 23.72
C ILE A 5 -1.91 4.78 22.85
N PRO A 6 -3.02 5.37 23.30
CA PRO A 6 -4.22 5.47 22.47
C PRO A 6 -3.96 6.49 21.35
N ILE A 7 -4.21 6.12 20.09
CA ILE A 7 -3.98 7.00 18.94
C ILE A 7 -5.19 7.03 17.99
N SER A 8 -5.23 8.05 17.13
CA SER A 8 -6.07 8.06 15.93
C SER A 8 -5.25 8.56 14.76
N ALA A 9 -4.86 7.67 13.85
CA ALA A 9 -4.10 8.04 12.65
C ALA A 9 -4.89 8.97 11.74
N GLN A 10 -6.20 8.76 11.62
CA GLN A 10 -7.06 9.59 10.78
C GLN A 10 -7.24 11.01 11.34
N GLN A 11 -7.30 11.17 12.66
CA GLN A 11 -7.52 12.47 13.30
C GLN A 11 -6.23 13.13 13.80
N GLY A 12 -5.08 12.46 13.67
CA GLY A 12 -3.80 12.93 14.18
C GLY A 12 -3.64 12.83 15.71
N HIS A 13 -4.56 12.18 16.42
CA HIS A 13 -4.52 12.12 17.89
C HIS A 13 -3.34 11.28 18.37
N ASN A 14 -2.50 11.87 19.25
CA ASN A 14 -1.33 11.27 19.89
C ASN A 14 -0.23 10.74 18.94
N LEU A 15 -0.18 11.20 17.69
CA LEU A 15 0.88 10.78 16.77
C LEU A 15 2.27 11.26 17.22
N GLU A 16 2.41 12.50 17.69
CA GLU A 16 3.68 13.03 18.21
C GLU A 16 4.18 12.23 19.44
N ALA A 17 3.27 11.85 20.33
CA ALA A 17 3.60 11.04 21.51
C ALA A 17 4.10 9.65 21.09
N LEU A 18 3.48 9.05 20.07
CA LEU A 18 3.93 7.79 19.51
C LEU A 18 5.31 7.91 18.85
N GLU A 19 5.52 8.93 18.02
CA GLU A 19 6.81 9.20 17.36
C GLU A 19 7.95 9.35 18.37
N LYS A 20 7.72 10.09 19.45
CA LYS A 20 8.71 10.25 20.53
C LYS A 20 9.08 8.92 21.18
N VAL A 21 8.09 8.09 21.52
CA VAL A 21 8.35 6.79 22.13
C VAL A 21 9.10 5.86 21.17
N ILE A 22 8.78 5.89 19.88
CA ILE A 22 9.52 5.13 18.86
C ILE A 22 10.98 5.60 18.83
N ALA A 23 11.22 6.90 18.78
CA ALA A 23 12.56 7.48 18.73
C ALA A 23 13.43 7.08 19.94
N GLU A 24 12.85 7.00 21.14
CA GLU A 24 13.55 6.54 22.37
C GLU A 24 14.06 5.08 22.29
N HIS A 25 13.52 4.28 21.36
CA HIS A 25 13.92 2.87 21.17
C HIS A 25 14.80 2.66 19.94
N LEU A 26 15.05 3.69 19.12
CA LEU A 26 15.95 3.57 17.98
C LEU A 26 17.41 3.48 18.48
N PRO A 27 18.18 2.48 18.03
CA PRO A 27 19.60 2.42 18.35
C PRO A 27 20.35 3.54 17.63
N GLU A 28 21.43 4.02 18.24
CA GLU A 28 22.38 4.92 17.57
C GLU A 28 23.02 4.18 16.38
N ASN A 29 22.77 4.67 15.17
CA ASN A 29 23.27 4.08 13.94
C ASN A 29 23.20 5.11 12.79
N ASP A 30 23.91 4.83 11.71
CA ASP A 30 23.79 5.57 10.47
C ASP A 30 22.40 5.34 9.85
N HIS A 31 21.88 6.36 9.18
CA HIS A 31 20.64 6.22 8.42
C HIS A 31 20.85 5.22 7.27
N PHE A 32 20.03 4.16 7.23
CA PHE A 32 20.09 3.17 6.15
C PHE A 32 19.49 3.65 4.83
N PHE A 33 18.69 4.72 4.87
CA PHE A 33 18.01 5.28 3.70
C PHE A 33 18.23 6.80 3.63
N PRO A 34 18.32 7.39 2.43
CA PRO A 34 18.35 8.84 2.24
C PRO A 34 17.11 9.54 2.81
N GLU A 35 17.26 10.79 3.24
CA GLU A 35 16.18 11.61 3.82
C GLU A 35 15.04 11.90 2.81
N ASP A 36 15.35 11.95 1.52
CA ASP A 36 14.40 12.20 0.44
C ASP A 36 13.73 10.91 -0.10
N GLN A 37 14.10 9.74 0.42
CA GLN A 37 13.50 8.48 0.01
C GLN A 37 12.10 8.31 0.63
N ILE A 38 11.07 8.49 -0.19
CA ILE A 38 9.66 8.34 0.23
C ILE A 38 9.34 6.89 0.63
N THR A 39 9.85 5.91 -0.11
CA THR A 39 9.65 4.47 0.16
C THR A 39 10.73 3.66 -0.57
N ASP A 40 11.03 2.46 -0.06
CA ASP A 40 11.85 1.45 -0.74
C ASP A 40 11.09 0.69 -1.84
N ARG A 41 9.78 0.93 -1.96
CA ARG A 41 8.91 0.22 -2.90
C ARG A 41 8.95 0.85 -4.29
N SER A 42 8.95 0.01 -5.32
CA SER A 42 8.89 0.47 -6.71
C SER A 42 7.55 1.14 -7.04
N SER A 43 7.53 2.10 -7.96
CA SER A 43 6.29 2.72 -8.45
C SER A 43 5.30 1.70 -9.03
N ARG A 44 5.80 0.58 -9.57
CA ARG A 44 4.97 -0.55 -10.03
C ARG A 44 4.23 -1.21 -8.87
N PHE A 45 4.92 -1.46 -7.76
CA PHE A 45 4.30 -1.99 -6.55
C PHE A 45 3.20 -1.05 -6.05
N LEU A 46 3.50 0.25 -5.92
CA LEU A 46 2.51 1.23 -5.49
C LEU A 46 1.27 1.27 -6.41
N ALA A 47 1.48 1.20 -7.73
CA ALA A 47 0.37 1.14 -8.69
C ALA A 47 -0.49 -0.12 -8.52
N ALA A 48 0.13 -1.30 -8.31
CA ALA A 48 -0.59 -2.53 -8.01
C ALA A 48 -1.41 -2.41 -6.72
N GLU A 49 -0.82 -1.85 -5.67
CA GLU A 49 -1.47 -1.69 -4.37
C GLU A 49 -2.65 -0.71 -4.44
N LEU A 50 -2.54 0.36 -5.23
CA LEU A 50 -3.65 1.29 -5.48
C LEU A 50 -4.82 0.61 -6.18
N VAL A 51 -4.56 -0.19 -7.22
CA VAL A 51 -5.61 -0.96 -7.91
C VAL A 51 -6.27 -1.95 -6.95
N ARG A 52 -5.47 -2.70 -6.18
CA ARG A 52 -5.96 -3.65 -5.17
C ARG A 52 -6.82 -2.97 -4.10
N GLU A 53 -6.43 -1.80 -3.62
CA GLU A 53 -7.20 -0.98 -2.69
C GLU A 53 -8.58 -0.61 -3.27
N LYS A 54 -8.67 -0.24 -4.56
CA LYS A 54 -9.96 0.05 -5.21
C LYS A 54 -10.84 -1.18 -5.35
N ILE A 55 -10.27 -2.32 -5.72
CA ILE A 55 -10.99 -3.59 -5.78
C ILE A 55 -11.57 -3.94 -4.39
N MET A 56 -10.73 -3.84 -3.34
CA MET A 56 -11.15 -4.09 -1.96
C MET A 56 -12.31 -3.20 -1.52
N ARG A 57 -12.21 -1.89 -1.77
CA ARG A 57 -13.26 -0.93 -1.37
C ARG A 57 -14.57 -1.12 -2.12
N GLN A 58 -14.53 -1.50 -3.39
CA GLN A 58 -15.74 -1.65 -4.19
C GLN A 58 -16.46 -2.97 -3.94
N LEU A 59 -15.72 -4.06 -3.72
CA LEU A 59 -16.31 -5.39 -3.61
C LEU A 59 -16.66 -5.79 -2.18
N GLY A 60 -16.03 -5.19 -1.16
CA GLY A 60 -16.43 -5.28 0.26
C GLY A 60 -16.46 -6.67 0.93
N ALA A 61 -16.38 -7.77 0.18
CA ALA A 61 -16.48 -9.17 0.62
C ALA A 61 -15.09 -9.84 0.74
N GLU A 62 -15.01 -11.15 1.06
CA GLU A 62 -13.78 -11.95 1.21
C GLU A 62 -12.95 -12.15 -0.08
N LEU A 63 -13.50 -11.78 -1.24
CA LEU A 63 -12.85 -11.94 -2.55
C LEU A 63 -11.42 -11.35 -2.65
N PRO A 64 -11.08 -10.18 -2.07
CA PRO A 64 -9.79 -9.53 -2.28
C PRO A 64 -8.58 -10.29 -1.76
N TYR A 65 -8.74 -11.21 -0.80
CA TYR A 65 -7.64 -12.02 -0.30
C TYR A 65 -7.14 -13.04 -1.34
N GLN A 66 -7.94 -13.32 -2.37
CA GLN A 66 -7.61 -14.29 -3.42
C GLN A 66 -7.32 -13.62 -4.78
N ILE A 67 -7.08 -12.32 -4.79
CA ILE A 67 -6.83 -11.55 -6.01
C ILE A 67 -5.38 -11.06 -5.99
N THR A 68 -4.66 -11.32 -7.09
CA THR A 68 -3.33 -10.77 -7.31
C THR A 68 -3.42 -9.69 -8.38
N VAL A 69 -2.77 -8.55 -8.13
CA VAL A 69 -2.63 -7.48 -9.12
C VAL A 69 -1.16 -7.38 -9.53
N GLU A 70 -0.89 -7.53 -10.82
CA GLU A 70 0.44 -7.38 -11.40
C GLU A 70 0.47 -6.20 -12.38
N ILE A 71 1.60 -5.51 -12.47
CA ILE A 71 1.81 -4.44 -13.46
C ILE A 71 2.69 -4.97 -14.59
N GLU A 72 2.08 -5.27 -15.73
CA GLU A 72 2.77 -5.79 -16.92
C GLU A 72 3.48 -4.69 -17.70
N GLU A 73 2.89 -3.49 -17.75
CA GLU A 73 3.49 -2.33 -18.41
C GLU A 73 3.45 -1.11 -17.50
N PHE A 74 4.54 -0.35 -17.48
CA PHE A 74 4.65 0.94 -16.79
C PHE A 74 5.55 1.84 -17.63
N LYS A 75 4.97 2.59 -18.56
CA LYS A 75 5.70 3.29 -19.62
C LYS A 75 5.23 4.74 -19.76
N GLN A 76 6.17 5.67 -19.68
CA GLN A 76 5.92 7.08 -19.96
C GLN A 76 5.87 7.32 -21.48
N GLN A 77 4.79 7.92 -21.97
CA GLN A 77 4.64 8.38 -23.35
C GLN A 77 4.27 9.87 -23.36
N GLY A 78 5.26 10.72 -23.63
CA GLY A 78 5.09 12.18 -23.52
C GLY A 78 4.72 12.58 -22.10
N LYS A 79 3.54 13.20 -21.91
CA LYS A 79 3.02 13.60 -20.60
C LYS A 79 2.14 12.53 -19.93
N THR A 80 1.88 11.42 -20.60
CA THR A 80 0.98 10.37 -20.12
C THR A 80 1.77 9.16 -19.64
N LEU A 81 1.44 8.66 -18.46
CA LEU A 81 1.96 7.40 -17.94
C LEU A 81 0.98 6.28 -18.28
N HIS A 82 1.40 5.34 -19.12
CA HIS A 82 0.63 4.15 -19.47
C HIS A 82 0.94 3.02 -18.49
N ILE A 83 -0.10 2.49 -17.86
CA ILE A 83 0.01 1.40 -16.88
C ILE A 83 -0.95 0.30 -17.30
N HIS A 84 -0.42 -0.90 -17.54
CA HIS A 84 -1.23 -2.09 -17.77
C HIS A 84 -1.21 -2.93 -16.50
N ALA A 85 -2.37 -3.05 -15.86
CA ALA A 85 -2.55 -3.87 -14.67
C ALA A 85 -3.31 -5.14 -15.04
N LEU A 86 -2.76 -6.28 -14.65
CA LEU A 86 -3.38 -7.59 -14.77
C LEU A 86 -3.99 -7.98 -13.42
N ILE A 87 -5.28 -8.27 -13.41
CA ILE A 87 -6.00 -8.75 -12.22
C ILE A 87 -6.20 -10.26 -12.38
N LEU A 88 -5.52 -11.03 -11.54
CA LEU A 88 -5.54 -12.49 -11.52
C LEU A 88 -6.52 -12.97 -10.44
N VAL A 89 -7.35 -13.96 -10.79
CA VAL A 89 -8.32 -14.58 -9.89
C VAL A 89 -8.25 -16.10 -9.99
N GLU A 90 -8.61 -16.78 -8.91
CA GLU A 90 -8.57 -18.25 -8.83
C GLU A 90 -9.77 -18.93 -9.50
N ARG A 91 -10.95 -18.30 -9.50
CA ARG A 91 -12.21 -18.91 -9.96
C ARG A 91 -12.98 -17.99 -10.90
N ASP A 92 -13.62 -18.59 -11.91
CA ASP A 92 -14.44 -17.85 -12.89
C ASP A 92 -15.57 -17.02 -12.26
N GLY A 93 -16.14 -17.47 -11.15
CA GLY A 93 -17.14 -16.71 -10.41
C GLY A 93 -16.59 -15.37 -9.91
N GLN A 94 -15.33 -15.33 -9.47
CA GLN A 94 -14.67 -14.11 -9.00
C GLN A 94 -14.42 -13.15 -10.15
N LYS A 95 -14.01 -13.68 -11.32
CA LYS A 95 -13.83 -12.89 -12.54
C LYS A 95 -15.12 -12.14 -12.90
N LYS A 96 -16.26 -12.84 -12.86
CA LYS A 96 -17.58 -12.23 -13.14
C LYS A 96 -17.90 -11.11 -12.16
N ILE A 97 -17.65 -11.32 -10.87
CA ILE A 97 -17.90 -10.30 -9.84
C ILE A 97 -17.03 -9.05 -10.01
N ILE A 98 -15.75 -9.22 -10.37
CA ILE A 98 -14.84 -8.09 -10.61
C ILE A 98 -15.23 -7.30 -11.84
N ILE A 99 -15.66 -7.97 -12.90
CA ILE A 99 -16.12 -7.32 -14.13
C ILE A 99 -17.46 -6.60 -13.90
N GLY A 100 -18.33 -7.17 -13.05
CA GLY A 100 -19.72 -6.76 -12.90
C GLY A 100 -20.64 -7.60 -13.78
#